data_AF-A0A258R107-F1
#
_entry.id   AF-A0A258R107-F1
#
_cell.length_a   1.000
_cell.length_b   1.000
_cell.length_c   1.000
_cell.angle_alpha   90.00
_cell.angle_beta   90.00
_cell.angle_gamma   90.00
#
_symmetry.space_group_name_H-M   'P 1'
#
loop_
_entity.id
_entity.type
_entity.pdbx_description
1 polymer ?
#
loop_
_entity_poly.entity_id
_entity_poly.type
_entity_poly.pdbx_seq_one_letter_code
_entity_poly.pdbx_strand_id
1 'polypeptide(L)'
;MSKLVRPHGGGELKPLLLTGGALAAEKSRAASLPKVKMSSRETGDLIMLGIGGFTPLDGFMTHGDWEGVCDGYKMANGLFWPIPVTLSTDDETVKAGDEIALVDTETGDIMGTMKVTERYSIDKAHECMQVYKTTDLEHPGVKMVMAQGKYNLAGPVKVLSTGSFKEEYGDQFMTPTETRAKFEALGWSKIAAFQTRNPMHRSHEYLAKIAIETMDGVLVHSLLGALKPGDIPAEVRSEAISVLVENYFAPNTVIQAGYPLDMRYAGPREALLHALFRQNYGCSHLIVGRDHAGVG
;
A
#
# COMPACT_ATOMS: atom_id res chain seq x y z
N MET A 1 -19.88 3.80 -19.33
CA MET A 1 -19.51 3.47 -17.94
C MET A 1 -18.32 2.52 -17.98
N SER A 2 -17.38 2.66 -17.05
CA SER A 2 -16.23 1.75 -16.94
C SER A 2 -16.68 0.29 -16.81
N LYS A 3 -15.94 -0.64 -17.42
CA LYS A 3 -16.13 -2.09 -17.26
C LYS A 3 -15.21 -2.70 -16.19
N LEU A 4 -14.35 -1.88 -15.58
CA LEU A 4 -13.42 -2.33 -14.55
C LEU A 4 -14.17 -2.67 -13.26
N VAL A 5 -13.53 -3.49 -12.41
CA VAL A 5 -14.02 -3.74 -11.06
C VAL A 5 -14.16 -2.41 -10.30
N ARG A 6 -15.27 -2.25 -9.57
CA ARG A 6 -15.45 -1.07 -8.73
C ARG A 6 -14.38 -1.02 -7.63
N PRO A 7 -13.89 0.17 -7.25
CA PRO A 7 -13.06 0.34 -6.06
C PRO A 7 -13.64 -0.35 -4.83
N HIS A 8 -12.77 -0.71 -3.89
CA HIS A 8 -13.17 -1.33 -2.63
C HIS A 8 -14.16 -0.41 -1.88
N GLY A 9 -15.21 -1.00 -1.29
CA GLY A 9 -16.35 -0.25 -0.75
C GLY A 9 -17.40 0.19 -1.78
N GLY A 10 -17.15 0.01 -3.08
CA GLY A 10 -18.14 0.16 -4.15
C GLY A 10 -18.41 1.59 -4.64
N GLY A 11 -17.72 2.59 -4.06
CA GLY A 11 -17.75 3.99 -4.50
C GLY A 11 -16.66 4.32 -5.52
N GLU A 12 -16.32 5.61 -5.62
CA GLU A 12 -15.19 6.09 -6.44
C GLU A 12 -13.86 5.94 -5.70
N LEU A 13 -12.74 6.05 -6.43
CA LEU A 13 -11.43 6.15 -5.80
C LEU A 13 -11.36 7.40 -4.93
N LYS A 14 -10.70 7.29 -3.78
CA LYS A 14 -10.55 8.37 -2.81
C LYS A 14 -9.06 8.66 -2.52
N PRO A 15 -8.31 9.20 -3.48
CA PRO A 15 -6.94 9.64 -3.22
C PRO A 15 -6.93 10.82 -2.25
N LEU A 16 -6.02 10.78 -1.27
CA LEU A 16 -5.86 11.84 -0.27
C LEU A 16 -4.69 12.79 -0.57
N LEU A 17 -4.00 12.61 -1.71
CA LEU A 17 -2.93 13.48 -2.20
C LEU A 17 -3.51 14.81 -2.69
N LEU A 18 -3.07 15.91 -2.07
CA LEU A 18 -3.45 17.25 -2.50
C LEU A 18 -2.69 17.64 -3.77
N THR A 19 -3.34 18.46 -4.60
CA THR A 19 -2.76 19.03 -5.81
C THR A 19 -3.01 20.54 -5.89
N GLY A 20 -2.29 21.23 -6.77
CA GLY A 20 -2.50 22.65 -7.08
C GLY A 20 -2.42 23.58 -5.86
N GLY A 21 -3.33 24.55 -5.79
CA GLY A 21 -3.35 25.56 -4.71
C GLY A 21 -3.59 24.98 -3.31
N ALA A 22 -4.39 23.92 -3.19
CA ALA A 22 -4.64 23.25 -1.91
C ALA A 22 -3.35 22.64 -1.34
N LEU A 23 -2.54 22.01 -2.20
CA LEU A 23 -1.23 21.48 -1.81
C LEU A 23 -0.29 22.57 -1.31
N ALA A 24 -0.18 23.68 -2.06
CA ALA A 24 0.71 24.77 -1.70
C ALA A 24 0.32 25.41 -0.34
N ALA A 25 -0.98 25.64 -0.13
CA ALA A 25 -1.49 26.18 1.13
C ALA A 25 -1.22 25.22 2.30
N GLU A 26 -1.49 23.93 2.12
CA GLU A 26 -1.31 22.94 3.18
C GLU A 26 0.17 22.71 3.51
N LYS A 27 1.07 22.72 2.51
CA LYS A 27 2.54 22.67 2.74
C LYS A 27 3.01 23.85 3.59
N SER A 28 2.54 25.06 3.31
CA SER A 28 2.90 26.24 4.11
C SER A 28 2.39 26.12 5.55
N ARG A 29 1.17 25.61 5.74
CA ARG A 29 0.58 25.39 7.07
C ARG A 29 1.35 24.33 7.86
N ALA A 30 1.68 23.21 7.22
CA ALA A 30 2.31 22.05 7.83
C ALA A 30 3.68 22.39 8.47
N ALA A 31 4.41 23.35 7.91
CA ALA A 31 5.69 23.80 8.46
C ALA A 31 5.62 24.33 9.91
N SER A 32 4.44 24.82 10.33
CA SER A 32 4.19 25.39 11.66
C SER A 32 3.56 24.41 12.66
N LEU A 33 3.12 23.23 12.20
CA LEU A 33 2.43 22.26 13.07
C LEU A 33 3.43 21.47 13.92
N PRO A 34 2.99 20.95 15.09
CA PRO A 34 3.71 19.91 15.80
C PRO A 34 4.03 18.73 14.86
N LYS A 35 5.27 18.24 14.94
CA LYS A 35 5.78 17.21 14.01
C LYS A 35 5.73 15.84 14.66
N VAL A 36 5.06 14.89 14.03
CA VAL A 36 5.10 13.47 14.38
C VAL A 36 5.91 12.73 13.35
N LYS A 37 6.88 11.95 13.82
CA LYS A 37 7.78 11.15 13.01
C LYS A 37 7.10 9.83 12.62
N MET A 38 7.26 9.46 11.36
CA MET A 38 6.75 8.19 10.79
C MET A 38 7.91 7.25 10.50
N SER A 39 7.71 5.98 10.84
CA SER A 39 8.51 4.87 10.32
C SER A 39 8.32 4.71 8.80
N SER A 40 9.24 4.02 8.13
CA SER A 40 9.11 3.68 6.69
C SER A 40 7.75 3.05 6.35
N ARG A 41 7.27 2.12 7.20
CA ARG A 41 5.96 1.47 7.03
C ARG A 41 4.83 2.48 7.03
N GLU A 42 4.82 3.40 8.00
CA GLU A 42 3.79 4.44 8.13
C GLU A 42 3.87 5.45 6.98
N THR A 43 5.07 5.78 6.50
CA THR A 43 5.29 6.59 5.30
C THR A 43 4.70 5.91 4.06
N GLY A 44 4.97 4.62 3.86
CA GLY A 44 4.39 3.83 2.75
C GLY A 44 2.85 3.74 2.84
N ASP A 45 2.31 3.50 4.03
CA ASP A 45 0.86 3.51 4.28
C ASP A 45 0.24 4.90 3.95
N LEU A 46 0.91 6.00 4.34
CA LEU A 46 0.48 7.36 4.00
C LEU A 46 0.50 7.61 2.49
N ILE A 47 1.53 7.14 1.77
CA ILE A 47 1.58 7.27 0.31
C ILE A 47 0.45 6.46 -0.33
N MET A 48 0.18 5.24 0.16
CA MET A 48 -0.93 4.40 -0.33
C MET A 48 -2.30 5.03 -0.08
N LEU A 49 -2.49 5.75 1.02
CA LEU A 49 -3.65 6.62 1.26
C LEU A 49 -3.69 7.78 0.25
N GLY A 50 -2.55 8.45 0.04
CA GLY A 50 -2.42 9.58 -0.87
C GLY A 50 -2.80 9.26 -2.30
N ILE A 51 -2.28 8.16 -2.85
CA ILE A 51 -2.55 7.75 -4.24
C ILE A 51 -3.90 7.03 -4.39
N GLY A 52 -4.62 6.76 -3.30
CA GLY A 52 -5.91 6.06 -3.31
C GLY A 52 -5.81 4.53 -3.36
N GLY A 53 -4.61 3.97 -3.17
CA GLY A 53 -4.40 2.52 -3.08
C GLY A 53 -5.16 1.90 -1.90
N PHE A 54 -5.32 2.67 -0.82
CA PHE A 54 -6.10 2.31 0.36
C PHE A 54 -7.52 2.90 0.39
N THR A 55 -8.09 3.25 -0.77
CA THR A 55 -9.53 3.59 -0.86
C THR A 55 -10.36 2.50 -0.16
N PRO A 56 -11.35 2.84 0.70
CA PRO A 56 -11.89 4.18 0.95
C PRO A 56 -11.43 4.83 2.28
N LEU A 57 -10.28 4.44 2.83
CA LEU A 57 -9.78 5.00 4.08
C LEU A 57 -9.58 6.53 3.99
N ASP A 58 -9.88 7.21 5.08
CA ASP A 58 -9.70 8.67 5.23
C ASP A 58 -8.38 9.05 5.91
N GLY A 59 -7.68 8.07 6.48
CA GLY A 59 -6.46 8.25 7.24
C GLY A 59 -6.14 7.02 8.07
N PHE A 60 -5.44 7.24 9.18
CA PHE A 60 -5.06 6.16 10.08
C PHE A 60 -6.23 5.73 10.97
N MET A 61 -6.28 4.42 11.24
CA MET A 61 -7.42 3.74 11.85
C MET A 61 -7.68 4.16 13.29
N THR A 62 -8.96 4.17 13.67
CA THR A 62 -9.43 4.31 15.07
C THR A 62 -9.14 3.04 15.87
N HIS A 63 -9.30 3.09 17.21
CA HIS A 63 -9.22 1.87 18.02
C HIS A 63 -10.26 0.84 17.58
N GLY A 64 -11.49 1.29 17.31
CA GLY A 64 -12.58 0.40 16.85
C GLY A 64 -12.29 -0.25 15.49
N ASP A 65 -11.66 0.49 14.56
CA ASP A 65 -11.22 -0.09 13.29
C ASP A 65 -10.08 -1.09 13.50
N TRP A 66 -9.09 -0.74 14.31
CA TRP A 66 -7.97 -1.64 14.64
C TRP A 66 -8.45 -2.96 15.24
N GLU A 67 -9.32 -2.91 16.26
CA GLU A 67 -9.86 -4.08 16.94
C GLU A 67 -10.68 -4.95 15.97
N GLY A 68 -11.62 -4.33 15.24
CA GLY A 68 -12.44 -5.03 14.26
C GLY A 68 -11.63 -5.65 13.13
N VAL A 69 -10.57 -4.98 12.68
CA VAL A 69 -9.65 -5.51 11.67
C VAL A 69 -8.95 -6.73 12.23
N CYS A 70 -8.30 -6.64 13.39
CA CYS A 70 -7.62 -7.77 14.03
C CYS A 70 -8.52 -9.00 14.14
N ASP A 71 -9.71 -8.82 14.73
CA ASP A 71 -10.57 -9.93 15.14
C ASP A 71 -11.50 -10.45 14.05
N GLY A 72 -11.93 -9.55 13.16
CA GLY A 72 -13.06 -9.80 12.25
C GLY A 72 -12.80 -9.50 10.79
N TYR A 73 -11.58 -9.06 10.43
CA TYR A 73 -11.26 -8.58 9.07
C TYR A 73 -12.20 -7.45 8.60
N LYS A 74 -12.68 -6.60 9.52
CA LYS A 74 -13.62 -5.54 9.16
C LYS A 74 -13.42 -4.30 10.02
N MET A 75 -13.55 -3.13 9.43
CA MET A 75 -13.56 -1.86 10.14
C MET A 75 -14.81 -1.73 11.02
N ALA A 76 -14.86 -0.71 11.88
CA ALA A 76 -15.99 -0.45 12.77
C ALA A 76 -17.31 -0.24 12.01
N ASN A 77 -17.23 0.27 10.77
CA ASN A 77 -18.38 0.43 9.87
C ASN A 77 -18.81 -0.87 9.15
N GLY A 78 -18.14 -2.01 9.42
CA GLY A 78 -18.41 -3.31 8.84
C GLY A 78 -17.76 -3.58 7.48
N LEU A 79 -17.07 -2.60 6.87
CA LEU A 79 -16.36 -2.82 5.61
C LEU A 79 -15.15 -3.72 5.83
N PHE A 80 -14.97 -4.72 4.96
CA PHE A 80 -13.84 -5.64 5.02
C PHE A 80 -12.50 -4.90 4.96
N TRP A 81 -11.58 -5.26 5.86
CA TRP A 81 -10.20 -4.80 5.83
C TRP A 81 -9.28 -5.80 6.55
N PRO A 82 -8.17 -6.24 5.94
CA PRO A 82 -7.43 -7.39 6.46
C PRO A 82 -6.29 -7.05 7.43
N ILE A 83 -5.62 -5.90 7.33
CA ILE A 83 -4.48 -5.57 8.22
C ILE A 83 -4.57 -4.12 8.71
N PRO A 84 -4.37 -3.83 10.01
CA PRO A 84 -4.48 -2.47 10.52
C PRO A 84 -3.55 -1.48 9.84
N VAL A 85 -4.03 -0.26 9.59
CA VAL A 85 -3.25 0.87 9.06
C VAL A 85 -3.16 1.92 10.17
N THR A 86 -2.09 1.87 10.94
CA THR A 86 -1.91 2.62 12.18
C THR A 86 -0.70 3.54 12.12
N LEU A 87 -0.79 4.68 12.81
CA LEU A 87 0.32 5.61 13.05
C LEU A 87 0.61 5.62 14.53
N SER A 88 1.83 5.24 14.91
CA SER A 88 2.27 5.13 16.29
C SER A 88 3.20 6.28 16.72
N THR A 89 3.22 6.60 18.01
CA THR A 89 4.10 7.62 18.60
C THR A 89 4.35 7.34 20.08
N ASP A 90 5.51 7.77 20.57
CA ASP A 90 5.81 7.86 22.00
C ASP A 90 5.58 9.28 22.56
N ASP A 91 5.21 10.24 21.71
CA ASP A 91 4.94 11.62 22.13
C ASP A 91 3.62 11.72 22.91
N GLU A 92 3.74 11.86 24.23
CA GLU A 92 2.59 11.99 25.13
C GLU A 92 1.90 13.36 25.04
N THR A 93 2.51 14.34 24.37
CA THR A 93 1.98 15.71 24.26
C THR A 93 0.88 15.83 23.22
N VAL A 94 0.87 14.96 22.21
CA VAL A 94 -0.16 14.91 21.16
C VAL A 94 -1.47 14.35 21.73
N LYS A 95 -2.58 15.04 21.44
CA LYS A 95 -3.92 14.75 21.95
C LYS A 95 -4.95 14.74 20.83
N ALA A 96 -6.10 14.12 21.10
CA ALA A 96 -7.27 14.25 20.24
C ALA A 96 -7.68 15.74 20.13
N GLY A 97 -7.95 16.18 18.91
CA GLY A 97 -8.21 17.57 18.56
C GLY A 97 -7.02 18.28 17.90
N ASP A 98 -5.80 17.79 18.09
CA ASP A 98 -4.61 18.41 17.52
C ASP A 98 -4.53 18.24 16.00
N GLU A 99 -3.87 19.19 15.36
CA GLU A 99 -3.42 19.07 13.98
C GLU A 99 -1.90 18.95 13.96
N ILE A 100 -1.40 17.92 13.26
CA ILE A 100 0.02 17.57 13.25
C ILE A 100 0.54 17.48 11.81
N ALA A 101 1.84 17.74 11.65
CA ALA A 101 2.60 17.42 10.44
C ALA A 101 3.22 16.03 10.57
N LEU A 102 3.08 15.24 9.52
CA LEU A 102 3.64 13.89 9.42
C LEU A 102 4.97 13.95 8.70
N VAL A 103 6.03 13.52 9.37
CA VAL A 103 7.41 13.65 8.90
C VAL A 103 8.00 12.28 8.66
N ASP A 104 8.51 12.04 7.46
CA ASP A 104 9.27 10.84 7.19
C ASP A 104 10.63 10.90 7.89
N THR A 105 10.97 9.86 8.65
CA THR A 105 12.22 9.82 9.42
C THR A 105 13.46 9.63 8.57
N GLU A 106 13.34 9.03 7.38
CA GLU A 106 14.48 8.75 6.52
C GLU A 106 14.93 10.00 5.76
N THR A 107 13.98 10.75 5.19
CA THR A 107 14.25 11.98 4.42
C THR A 107 14.19 13.26 5.25
N GLY A 108 13.41 13.28 6.34
CA GLY A 108 13.09 14.48 7.09
C GLY A 108 11.97 15.33 6.47
N ASP A 109 11.37 14.87 5.37
CA ASP A 109 10.35 15.60 4.64
C ASP A 109 8.97 15.55 5.32
N ILE A 110 8.23 16.65 5.20
CA ILE A 110 6.82 16.69 5.61
C ILE A 110 5.98 16.04 4.51
N MET A 111 5.47 14.85 4.78
CA MET A 111 4.74 14.00 3.83
C MET A 111 3.23 14.22 3.87
N GLY A 112 2.71 14.71 5.00
CA GLY A 112 1.28 14.86 5.22
C GLY A 112 0.93 15.76 6.39
N THR A 113 -0.36 16.04 6.55
CA THR A 113 -0.94 16.55 7.80
C THR A 113 -2.06 15.63 8.26
N MET A 114 -2.31 15.59 9.57
CA MET A 114 -3.39 14.79 10.15
C MET A 114 -4.12 15.60 11.21
N LYS A 115 -5.44 15.47 11.24
CA LYS A 115 -6.25 15.91 12.38
C LYS A 115 -6.46 14.71 13.30
N VAL A 116 -5.89 14.74 14.49
CA VAL A 116 -6.01 13.64 15.46
C VAL A 116 -7.43 13.61 16.00
N THR A 117 -8.16 12.53 15.78
CA THR A 117 -9.50 12.32 16.34
C THR A 117 -9.48 11.42 17.57
N GLU A 118 -8.47 10.56 17.68
CA GLU A 118 -8.32 9.61 18.77
C GLU A 118 -6.84 9.35 19.06
N ARG A 119 -6.51 9.15 20.34
CA ARG A 119 -5.23 8.60 20.78
C ARG A 119 -5.51 7.40 21.68
N TYR A 120 -4.96 6.25 21.33
CA TYR A 120 -5.23 4.99 22.02
C TYR A 120 -3.97 4.13 22.13
N SER A 121 -4.00 3.11 22.98
CA SER A 121 -2.96 2.08 23.02
C SER A 121 -3.51 0.77 22.48
N ILE A 122 -2.64 -0.10 21.97
CA ILE A 122 -3.01 -1.39 21.41
C ILE A 122 -2.39 -2.54 22.20
N ASP A 123 -3.04 -3.70 22.18
CA ASP A 123 -2.39 -4.96 22.52
C ASP A 123 -1.59 -5.44 21.30
N LYS A 124 -0.29 -5.13 21.32
CA LYS A 124 0.65 -5.51 20.26
C LYS A 124 0.77 -7.02 20.10
N ALA A 125 0.69 -7.80 21.19
CA ALA A 125 0.78 -9.25 21.12
C ALA A 125 -0.48 -9.84 20.47
N HIS A 126 -1.64 -9.27 20.77
CA HIS A 126 -2.90 -9.61 20.10
C HIS A 126 -2.85 -9.31 18.59
N GLU A 127 -2.45 -8.09 18.19
CA GLU A 127 -2.28 -7.77 16.75
C GLU A 127 -1.33 -8.76 16.08
N CYS A 128 -0.17 -9.03 16.70
CA CYS A 128 0.81 -9.99 16.19
C CYS A 128 0.18 -11.37 15.97
N MET A 129 -0.48 -11.91 16.99
CA MET A 129 -1.13 -13.22 16.90
C MET A 129 -2.25 -13.25 15.86
N GLN A 130 -3.07 -12.21 15.76
CA GLN A 130 -4.19 -12.20 14.82
C GLN A 130 -3.78 -12.01 13.37
N VAL A 131 -2.79 -11.14 13.11
CA VAL A 131 -2.34 -10.78 11.76
C VAL A 131 -1.29 -11.76 11.24
N TYR A 132 -0.29 -12.11 12.06
CA TYR A 132 0.89 -12.88 11.65
C TYR A 132 0.86 -14.34 12.11
N LYS A 133 -0.12 -14.72 12.94
CA LYS A 133 -0.26 -16.08 13.52
C LYS A 133 0.93 -16.52 14.38
N THR A 134 1.72 -15.55 14.83
CA THR A 134 2.84 -15.76 15.74
C THR A 134 3.13 -14.47 16.50
N THR A 135 3.73 -14.60 17.68
CA THR A 135 4.34 -13.50 18.44
C THR A 135 5.86 -13.66 18.52
N ASP A 136 6.43 -14.54 17.71
CA ASP A 136 7.87 -14.74 17.63
C ASP A 136 8.55 -13.45 17.16
N LEU A 137 9.42 -12.93 18.01
CA LEU A 137 10.17 -11.73 17.72
C LEU A 137 11.13 -11.95 16.55
N GLU A 138 11.48 -13.16 16.11
CA GLU A 138 12.29 -13.33 14.89
C GLU A 138 11.52 -13.02 13.60
N HIS A 139 10.19 -13.09 13.62
CA HIS A 139 9.37 -12.75 12.48
C HIS A 139 9.44 -11.23 12.18
N PRO A 140 9.82 -10.78 10.97
CA PRO A 140 10.04 -9.36 10.66
C PRO A 140 8.80 -8.49 10.87
N GLY A 141 7.62 -8.96 10.46
CA GLY A 141 6.35 -8.26 10.72
C GLY A 141 6.02 -8.09 12.21
N VAL A 142 6.32 -9.10 13.04
CA VAL A 142 6.15 -9.03 14.50
C VAL A 142 7.14 -8.03 15.11
N LYS A 143 8.41 -8.03 14.66
CA LYS A 143 9.40 -7.00 15.06
C LYS A 143 8.84 -5.59 14.83
N MET A 144 8.24 -5.33 13.67
CA MET A 144 7.67 -4.02 13.34
C MET A 144 6.53 -3.61 14.27
N VAL A 145 5.56 -4.50 14.54
CA VAL A 145 4.43 -4.19 15.44
C VAL A 145 4.91 -3.98 16.87
N MET A 146 5.82 -4.84 17.35
CA MET A 146 6.37 -4.74 18.70
C MET A 146 7.15 -3.42 18.91
N ALA A 147 7.83 -2.94 17.86
CA ALA A 147 8.59 -1.70 17.86
C ALA A 147 7.75 -0.41 17.71
N GLN A 148 6.43 -0.50 17.47
CA GLN A 148 5.56 0.68 17.42
C GLN A 148 5.65 1.51 18.72
N GLY A 149 5.34 2.81 18.66
CA GLY A 149 5.26 3.65 19.84
C GLY A 149 4.18 3.19 20.84
N LYS A 150 4.15 3.81 22.02
CA LYS A 150 3.19 3.51 23.10
C LYS A 150 1.73 3.82 22.72
N TYR A 151 1.52 4.82 21.87
CA TYR A 151 0.19 5.26 21.46
C TYR A 151 0.03 5.21 19.95
N ASN A 152 -1.16 4.87 19.48
CA ASN A 152 -1.59 5.09 18.11
C ASN A 152 -2.44 6.36 18.03
N LEU A 153 -2.29 7.07 16.92
CA LEU A 153 -3.05 8.26 16.57
C LEU A 153 -3.97 7.93 15.39
N ALA A 154 -5.26 8.16 15.57
CA ALA A 154 -6.25 8.01 14.51
C ALA A 154 -6.67 9.37 13.96
N GLY A 155 -7.10 9.38 12.70
CA GLY A 155 -7.79 10.52 12.14
C GLY A 155 -7.52 10.72 10.65
N PRO A 156 -8.28 11.64 10.03
CA PRO A 156 -8.15 11.89 8.61
C PRO A 156 -6.83 12.60 8.28
N VAL A 157 -6.27 12.24 7.12
CA VAL A 157 -5.00 12.79 6.62
C VAL A 157 -5.21 13.60 5.35
N LYS A 158 -4.28 14.53 5.12
CA LYS A 158 -4.03 15.13 3.81
C LYS A 158 -2.60 14.81 3.41
N VAL A 159 -2.41 14.22 2.25
CA VAL A 159 -1.08 13.81 1.77
C VAL A 159 -0.50 14.91 0.90
N LEU A 160 0.78 15.22 1.09
CA LEU A 160 1.48 16.34 0.46
C LEU A 160 2.58 15.90 -0.51
N SER A 161 3.00 14.65 -0.41
CA SER A 161 4.10 14.11 -1.22
C SER A 161 3.96 12.60 -1.38
N THR A 162 4.46 12.09 -2.50
CA THR A 162 4.71 10.66 -2.71
C THR A 162 6.16 10.28 -2.39
N GLY A 163 6.92 11.17 -1.75
CA GLY A 163 8.36 11.02 -1.56
C GLY A 163 9.09 11.12 -2.90
N SER A 164 10.23 10.47 -3.02
CA SER A 164 11.03 10.38 -4.25
C SER A 164 10.54 9.30 -5.23
N PHE A 165 9.45 8.57 -4.93
CA PHE A 165 9.05 7.40 -5.71
C PHE A 165 8.78 7.72 -7.18
N LYS A 166 8.18 8.87 -7.50
CA LYS A 166 7.90 9.21 -8.90
C LYS A 166 9.20 9.55 -9.64
N GLU A 167 10.10 10.25 -8.97
CA GLU A 167 11.40 10.68 -9.47
C GLU A 167 12.34 9.49 -9.69
N GLU A 168 12.33 8.51 -8.77
CA GLU A 168 13.19 7.31 -8.82
C GLU A 168 12.68 6.26 -9.81
N TYR A 169 11.38 5.99 -9.82
CA TYR A 169 10.80 4.87 -10.56
C TYR A 169 10.04 5.28 -11.84
N GLY A 170 9.89 6.58 -12.08
CA GLY A 170 9.32 7.13 -13.32
C GLY A 170 7.97 6.52 -13.69
N ASP A 171 7.92 5.91 -14.87
CA ASP A 171 6.71 5.27 -15.41
C ASP A 171 6.34 3.96 -14.71
N GLN A 172 7.25 3.35 -13.96
CA GLN A 172 6.92 2.18 -13.16
C GLN A 172 6.03 2.54 -11.98
N PHE A 173 6.22 3.72 -11.40
CA PHE A 173 5.32 4.21 -10.36
C PHE A 173 4.00 4.67 -10.99
N MET A 174 2.97 3.83 -10.87
CA MET A 174 1.62 4.14 -11.31
C MET A 174 0.67 4.16 -10.13
N THR A 175 -0.19 5.15 -10.08
CA THR A 175 -1.31 5.24 -9.15
C THR A 175 -2.49 4.36 -9.58
N PRO A 176 -3.44 4.06 -8.67
CA PRO A 176 -4.72 3.44 -9.02
C PRO A 176 -5.46 4.15 -10.16
N THR A 177 -5.45 5.49 -10.18
CA THR A 177 -6.10 6.27 -11.24
C THR A 177 -5.41 6.05 -12.58
N GLU A 178 -4.08 6.07 -12.62
CA GLU A 178 -3.32 5.87 -13.86
C GLU A 178 -3.45 4.45 -14.40
N THR A 179 -3.39 3.42 -13.55
CA THR A 179 -3.58 2.02 -13.98
C THR A 179 -4.97 1.79 -14.53
N ARG A 180 -6.01 2.28 -13.86
CA ARG A 180 -7.39 2.22 -14.38
C ARG A 180 -7.54 2.92 -15.73
N ALA A 181 -7.04 4.16 -15.86
CA ALA A 181 -7.08 4.89 -17.12
C ALA A 181 -6.35 4.14 -18.24
N LYS A 182 -5.20 3.52 -17.93
CA LYS A 182 -4.45 2.70 -18.87
C LYS A 182 -5.24 1.46 -19.30
N PHE A 183 -5.85 0.74 -18.36
CA PHE A 183 -6.68 -0.43 -18.69
C PHE A 183 -7.87 -0.06 -19.58
N GLU A 184 -8.54 1.06 -19.30
CA GLU A 184 -9.64 1.55 -20.12
C GLU A 184 -9.19 1.93 -21.54
N ALA A 185 -8.04 2.62 -21.67
CA ALA A 185 -7.47 2.98 -22.96
C ALA A 185 -7.10 1.74 -23.81
N LEU A 186 -6.75 0.63 -23.17
CA LEU A 186 -6.48 -0.65 -23.83
C LEU A 186 -7.75 -1.51 -24.04
N GLY A 187 -8.90 -1.05 -23.57
CA GLY A 187 -10.17 -1.77 -23.65
C GLY A 187 -10.27 -2.97 -22.70
N TRP A 188 -9.40 -3.08 -21.71
CA TRP A 188 -9.38 -4.18 -20.74
C TRP A 188 -10.53 -4.06 -19.73
N SER A 189 -11.05 -5.21 -19.30
CA SER A 189 -12.15 -5.34 -18.34
C SER A 189 -11.86 -6.39 -17.26
N LYS A 190 -11.19 -7.48 -17.62
CA LYS A 190 -10.70 -8.50 -16.70
C LYS A 190 -9.18 -8.45 -16.67
N ILE A 191 -8.65 -8.03 -15.53
CA ILE A 191 -7.20 -7.89 -15.31
C ILE A 191 -6.82 -8.77 -14.13
N ALA A 192 -5.76 -9.56 -14.30
CA ALA A 192 -5.12 -10.28 -13.22
C ALA A 192 -3.88 -9.52 -12.74
N ALA A 193 -3.71 -9.39 -11.43
CA ALA A 193 -2.51 -8.81 -10.85
C ALA A 193 -1.52 -9.90 -10.43
N PHE A 194 -0.25 -9.70 -10.76
CA PHE A 194 0.85 -10.55 -10.38
C PHE A 194 1.86 -9.76 -9.54
N GLN A 195 1.96 -10.09 -8.25
CA GLN A 195 2.99 -9.51 -7.37
C GLN A 195 4.34 -10.09 -7.70
N THR A 196 5.37 -9.26 -7.82
CA THR A 196 6.75 -9.74 -7.76
C THR A 196 7.69 -8.75 -7.08
N ARG A 197 8.75 -9.28 -6.46
CA ARG A 197 9.92 -8.51 -6.01
C ARG A 197 11.21 -9.00 -6.65
N ASN A 198 11.11 -10.01 -7.50
CA ASN A 198 12.22 -10.67 -8.19
C ASN A 198 11.98 -10.58 -9.71
N PRO A 199 13.02 -10.78 -10.53
CA PRO A 199 12.84 -11.06 -11.94
C PRO A 199 11.86 -12.23 -12.15
N MET A 200 11.11 -12.19 -13.24
CA MET A 200 10.23 -13.28 -13.62
C MET A 200 11.02 -14.37 -14.33
N HIS A 201 11.01 -15.59 -13.79
CA HIS A 201 11.53 -16.77 -14.46
C HIS A 201 10.41 -17.51 -15.21
N ARG A 202 10.75 -18.56 -15.94
CA ARG A 202 9.82 -19.31 -16.80
C ARG A 202 8.57 -19.83 -16.09
N SER A 203 8.65 -20.12 -14.79
CA SER A 203 7.48 -20.50 -13.99
C SER A 203 6.50 -19.32 -13.80
N HIS A 204 7.01 -18.14 -13.45
CA HIS A 204 6.21 -16.91 -13.30
C HIS A 204 5.63 -16.46 -14.65
N GLU A 205 6.44 -16.55 -15.71
CA GLU A 205 6.00 -16.31 -17.09
C GLU A 205 4.80 -17.19 -17.45
N TYR A 206 4.90 -18.50 -17.19
CA TYR A 206 3.84 -19.45 -17.49
C TYR A 206 2.56 -19.18 -16.69
N LEU A 207 2.68 -18.82 -15.41
CA LEU A 207 1.53 -18.42 -14.58
C LEU A 207 0.83 -17.17 -15.14
N ALA A 208 1.59 -16.16 -15.56
CA ALA A 208 1.02 -14.97 -16.18
C ALA A 208 0.31 -15.30 -17.51
N LYS A 209 0.88 -16.20 -18.33
CA LYS A 209 0.25 -16.66 -19.57
C LYS A 209 -1.07 -17.39 -19.33
N ILE A 210 -1.14 -18.26 -18.33
CA ILE A 210 -2.40 -18.91 -17.94
C ILE A 210 -3.48 -17.89 -17.60
N ALA A 211 -3.12 -16.79 -16.91
CA ALA A 211 -4.08 -15.73 -16.64
C ALA A 211 -4.56 -15.05 -17.93
N ILE A 212 -3.65 -14.74 -18.86
CA ILE A 212 -3.96 -14.10 -20.15
C ILE A 212 -4.90 -14.96 -21.03
N GLU A 213 -4.86 -16.29 -20.94
CA GLU A 213 -5.80 -17.16 -21.67
C GLU A 213 -7.28 -16.93 -21.29
N THR A 214 -7.54 -16.33 -20.13
CA THR A 214 -8.90 -16.12 -19.60
C THR A 214 -9.24 -14.67 -19.27
N MET A 215 -8.27 -13.76 -19.39
CA MET A 215 -8.33 -12.36 -18.98
C MET A 215 -7.80 -11.45 -20.11
N ASP A 216 -8.16 -10.16 -20.08
CA ASP A 216 -7.73 -9.22 -21.12
C ASP A 216 -6.23 -8.85 -20.98
N GLY A 217 -5.68 -8.95 -19.76
CA GLY A 217 -4.26 -8.75 -19.52
C GLY A 217 -3.83 -8.95 -18.07
N VAL A 218 -2.53 -8.81 -17.84
CA VAL A 218 -1.88 -8.95 -16.53
C VAL A 218 -1.19 -7.64 -16.13
N LEU A 219 -1.44 -7.19 -14.91
CA LEU A 219 -0.62 -6.18 -14.24
C LEU A 219 0.50 -6.89 -13.47
N VAL A 220 1.72 -6.89 -14.01
CA VAL A 220 2.92 -7.23 -13.25
C VAL A 220 3.22 -6.06 -12.32
N HIS A 221 2.92 -6.23 -11.04
CA HIS A 221 2.92 -5.15 -10.07
C HIS A 221 4.03 -5.38 -9.05
N SER A 222 5.12 -4.64 -9.18
CA SER A 222 6.31 -4.81 -8.35
C SER A 222 6.25 -4.00 -7.07
N LEU A 223 6.79 -4.54 -5.98
CA LEU A 223 7.07 -3.72 -4.79
C LEU A 223 8.18 -2.73 -5.11
N LEU A 224 7.92 -1.44 -4.91
CA LEU A 224 8.91 -0.37 -4.98
C LEU A 224 9.28 0.04 -3.56
N GLY A 225 10.55 0.32 -3.31
CA GLY A 225 11.03 0.72 -1.99
C GLY A 225 12.38 0.12 -1.64
N ALA A 226 12.73 0.20 -0.35
CA ALA A 226 14.03 -0.20 0.15
C ALA A 226 14.35 -1.68 -0.17
N LEU A 227 15.55 -1.89 -0.70
CA LEU A 227 16.08 -3.21 -0.98
C LEU A 227 16.65 -3.84 0.30
N LYS A 228 16.48 -5.15 0.45
CA LYS A 228 17.20 -5.91 1.47
C LYS A 228 18.60 -6.26 0.96
N PRO A 229 19.59 -6.45 1.86
CA PRO A 229 20.89 -6.97 1.48
C PRO A 229 20.75 -8.29 0.70
N GLY A 230 21.28 -8.33 -0.52
CA GLY A 230 21.16 -9.46 -1.44
C GLY A 230 20.04 -9.33 -2.50
N ASP A 231 19.18 -8.30 -2.43
CA ASP A 231 18.19 -8.05 -3.47
C ASP A 231 18.85 -7.52 -4.75
N ILE A 232 18.32 -7.95 -5.90
CA ILE A 232 18.72 -7.45 -7.23
C ILE A 232 18.25 -5.99 -7.36
N PRO A 233 19.06 -5.05 -7.88
CA PRO A 233 18.65 -3.65 -8.05
C PRO A 233 17.35 -3.48 -8.86
N ALA A 234 16.55 -2.46 -8.52
CA ALA A 234 15.21 -2.28 -9.08
C ALA A 234 15.22 -2.12 -10.61
N GLU A 235 16.18 -1.37 -11.13
CA GLU A 235 16.42 -1.16 -12.56
C GLU A 235 16.75 -2.46 -13.29
N VAL A 236 17.54 -3.33 -12.67
CA VAL A 236 17.89 -4.64 -13.26
C VAL A 236 16.69 -5.57 -13.26
N ARG A 237 15.90 -5.59 -12.17
CA ARG A 237 14.64 -6.36 -12.14
C ARG A 237 13.65 -5.87 -13.17
N SER A 238 13.54 -4.54 -13.29
CA SER A 238 12.67 -3.89 -14.24
C SER A 238 13.01 -4.32 -15.66
N GLU A 239 14.28 -4.18 -16.04
CA GLU A 239 14.77 -4.52 -17.36
C GLU A 239 14.58 -6.02 -17.67
N ALA A 240 14.85 -6.89 -16.70
CA ALA A 240 14.65 -8.32 -16.88
C ALA A 240 13.17 -8.68 -17.16
N ILE A 241 12.22 -7.99 -16.53
CA ILE A 241 10.79 -8.18 -16.79
C ILE A 241 10.41 -7.57 -18.15
N SER A 242 10.91 -6.38 -18.50
CA SER A 242 10.65 -5.74 -19.80
C SER A 242 11.10 -6.64 -20.95
N VAL A 243 12.33 -7.14 -20.92
CA VAL A 243 12.89 -8.06 -21.94
C VAL A 243 12.04 -9.32 -22.05
N LEU A 244 11.59 -9.89 -20.92
CA LEU A 244 10.70 -11.04 -20.94
C LEU A 244 9.36 -10.72 -21.62
N VAL A 245 8.74 -9.59 -21.28
CA VAL A 245 7.47 -9.15 -21.86
C VAL A 245 7.59 -8.93 -23.37
N GLU A 246 8.61 -8.19 -23.80
CA GLU A 246 8.83 -7.85 -25.21
C GLU A 246 9.05 -9.08 -26.11
N ASN A 247 9.78 -10.08 -25.61
CA ASN A 247 10.19 -11.22 -26.43
C ASN A 247 9.24 -12.43 -26.31
N TYR A 248 8.45 -12.54 -25.23
CA TYR A 248 7.72 -13.78 -24.92
C TYR A 248 6.22 -13.61 -24.68
N PHE A 249 5.68 -12.37 -24.65
CA PHE A 249 4.26 -12.12 -24.49
C PHE A 249 3.66 -11.51 -25.77
N ALA A 250 2.37 -11.77 -25.99
CA ALA A 250 1.65 -11.12 -27.08
C ALA A 250 1.52 -9.61 -26.78
N PRO A 251 1.57 -8.73 -27.80
CA PRO A 251 1.34 -7.31 -27.60
C PRO A 251 0.00 -7.05 -26.90
N ASN A 252 -0.07 -5.98 -26.11
CA ASN A 252 -1.28 -5.59 -25.38
C ASN A 252 -1.82 -6.66 -24.42
N THR A 253 -0.94 -7.41 -23.73
CA THR A 253 -1.36 -8.39 -22.70
C THR A 253 -0.72 -8.19 -21.33
N VAL A 254 0.31 -7.35 -21.22
CA VAL A 254 1.02 -7.09 -19.96
C VAL A 254 1.25 -5.60 -19.76
N ILE A 255 0.99 -5.13 -18.54
CA ILE A 255 1.48 -3.85 -18.03
C ILE A 255 2.41 -4.13 -16.87
N GLN A 256 3.57 -3.49 -16.88
CA GLN A 256 4.51 -3.50 -15.78
C GLN A 256 4.42 -2.18 -15.02
N ALA A 257 4.18 -2.26 -13.71
CA ALA A 257 4.13 -1.12 -12.81
C ALA A 257 4.61 -1.53 -11.42
N GLY A 258 4.62 -0.60 -10.47
CA GLY A 258 4.92 -0.87 -9.07
C GLY A 258 4.16 0.04 -8.11
N TYR A 259 4.29 -0.25 -6.81
CA TYR A 259 3.62 0.48 -5.73
C TYR A 259 4.53 0.66 -4.50
N PRO A 260 4.33 1.74 -3.71
CA PRO A 260 5.24 2.18 -2.64
C PRO A 260 4.82 1.65 -1.25
N LEU A 261 5.05 0.38 -0.96
CA LEU A 261 4.66 -0.20 0.34
C LEU A 261 5.77 -1.08 0.92
N ASP A 262 5.87 -1.11 2.24
CA ASP A 262 6.73 -2.08 2.93
C ASP A 262 6.01 -3.42 3.10
N MET A 263 6.71 -4.50 2.77
CA MET A 263 6.20 -5.85 2.92
C MET A 263 6.00 -6.18 4.41
N ARG A 264 4.80 -6.64 4.78
CA ARG A 264 4.45 -6.96 6.16
C ARG A 264 4.90 -8.37 6.55
N TYR A 265 5.06 -9.26 5.56
CA TYR A 265 5.33 -10.69 5.74
C TYR A 265 4.20 -11.40 6.48
N ALA A 266 2.94 -10.97 6.30
CA ALA A 266 1.80 -11.55 7.02
C ALA A 266 1.12 -12.70 6.26
N GLY A 267 1.81 -13.29 5.27
CA GLY A 267 1.37 -14.49 4.55
C GLY A 267 -0.08 -14.38 4.03
N PRO A 268 -0.97 -15.30 4.43
CA PRO A 268 -2.38 -15.27 4.01
C PRO A 268 -3.10 -13.95 4.29
N ARG A 269 -2.76 -13.27 5.40
CA ARG A 269 -3.38 -11.99 5.77
C ARG A 269 -2.98 -10.88 4.82
N GLU A 270 -1.73 -10.86 4.39
CA GLU A 270 -1.21 -9.88 3.44
C GLU A 270 -1.65 -10.19 2.01
N ALA A 271 -1.88 -11.46 1.65
CA ALA A 271 -2.51 -11.82 0.38
C ALA A 271 -3.90 -11.16 0.20
N LEU A 272 -4.65 -10.99 1.30
CA LEU A 272 -5.93 -10.28 1.29
C LEU A 272 -5.72 -8.75 1.15
N LEU A 273 -4.72 -8.17 1.81
CA LEU A 273 -4.39 -6.74 1.64
C LEU A 273 -3.98 -6.43 0.20
N HIS A 274 -3.13 -7.30 -0.34
CA HIS A 274 -2.74 -7.34 -1.73
C HIS A 274 -3.95 -7.34 -2.68
N ALA A 275 -4.91 -8.26 -2.48
CA ALA A 275 -6.12 -8.32 -3.30
C ALA A 275 -6.93 -7.01 -3.21
N LEU A 276 -7.10 -6.48 -1.99
CA LEU A 276 -7.88 -5.27 -1.72
C LEU A 276 -7.33 -4.07 -2.48
N PHE A 277 -6.04 -3.73 -2.33
CA PHE A 277 -5.55 -2.56 -3.05
C PHE A 277 -5.49 -2.84 -4.55
N ARG A 278 -5.24 -4.08 -5.01
CA ARG A 278 -5.29 -4.38 -6.46
C ARG A 278 -6.67 -4.20 -7.06
N GLN A 279 -7.73 -4.47 -6.30
CA GLN A 279 -9.07 -4.07 -6.69
C GLN A 279 -9.15 -2.55 -6.88
N ASN A 280 -8.55 -1.75 -5.99
CA ASN A 280 -8.45 -0.30 -6.16
C ASN A 280 -7.65 0.10 -7.40
N TYR A 281 -6.59 -0.62 -7.77
CA TYR A 281 -5.87 -0.43 -9.04
C TYR A 281 -6.64 -0.89 -10.29
N GLY A 282 -7.84 -1.49 -10.14
CA GLY A 282 -8.69 -1.92 -11.24
C GLY A 282 -8.51 -3.39 -11.64
N CYS A 283 -7.73 -4.16 -10.87
CA CYS A 283 -7.54 -5.59 -11.10
C CYS A 283 -8.70 -6.40 -10.53
N SER A 284 -9.38 -7.15 -11.41
CA SER A 284 -10.48 -8.05 -11.05
C SER A 284 -10.04 -9.37 -10.41
N HIS A 285 -8.77 -9.77 -10.61
CA HIS A 285 -8.22 -11.04 -10.14
C HIS A 285 -6.84 -10.81 -9.53
N LEU A 286 -6.45 -11.67 -8.59
CA LEU A 286 -5.11 -11.74 -8.02
C LEU A 286 -4.54 -13.15 -8.27
N ILE A 287 -3.30 -13.22 -8.78
CA ILE A 287 -2.54 -14.46 -8.83
C ILE A 287 -1.90 -14.68 -7.46
N VAL A 288 -2.25 -15.79 -6.80
CA VAL A 288 -1.71 -16.19 -5.49
C VAL A 288 -1.01 -17.54 -5.65
N GLY A 289 0.29 -17.56 -5.40
CA GLY A 289 1.11 -18.77 -5.43
C GLY A 289 1.25 -19.45 -4.07
N ARG A 290 2.08 -20.50 -4.03
CA ARG A 290 2.52 -21.11 -2.76
C ARG A 290 3.32 -20.07 -1.96
N ASP A 291 3.05 -20.02 -0.66
CA ASP A 291 3.79 -19.16 0.29
C ASP A 291 3.72 -17.65 -0.06
N HIS A 292 2.59 -17.21 -0.62
CA HIS A 292 2.38 -15.81 -0.99
C HIS A 292 2.49 -14.90 0.24
N ALA A 293 3.39 -13.92 0.14
CA ALA A 293 3.71 -12.98 1.21
C ALA A 293 4.21 -13.63 2.52
N GLY A 294 4.67 -14.88 2.46
CA GLY A 294 5.27 -15.57 3.59
C GLY A 294 6.68 -15.08 3.93
N VAL A 295 7.17 -15.58 5.06
CA VAL A 295 8.56 -15.47 5.50
C VAL A 295 8.97 -16.85 6.02
N GLY A 296 10.16 -17.29 5.61
CA GLY A 296 10.70 -18.62 5.90
C GLY A 296 11.09 -18.81 7.35
#